data_AF-A0A2M9LWN7-F1
#
_entry.id   AF-A0A2M9LWN7-F1
#
_cell.length_a   1.000
_cell.length_b   1.000
_cell.length_c   1.000
_cell.angle_alpha   90.00
_cell.angle_beta   90.00
_cell.angle_gamma   90.00
#
_symmetry.space_group_name_H-M   'P 1'
#
loop_
_entity.id
_entity.type
_entity.pdbx_description
1 polymer ?
#
loop_
_entity_poly.entity_id
_entity_poly.type
_entity_poly.pdbx_seq_one_letter_code
_entity_poly.pdbx_strand_id
1 'polypeptide(L)'
;MTTSQFSPPPPQAHRTSRDLPSTEPTTRQVCLPRLGGLVSRLGAGMPHSVVEAVFDAMTEPWGRLPVSQLEYSDVSPDGSPLEFAVDLSSREAVIQIAVEPMATQLGQSFADRSSAAYEAVERLEAAFGVPTDQWEAIADVLLPRDGGQGHALMLGAELRASAPPSFKVWLYPGVLGTDRAPEVVFEALSRLGLQSSCSALARHAARGFDTDMPILFSLDLTTEREPRTKVYFRHYDCGPDMLARHLSIYPGFHSDRVSALGHALEGTGSMAGEQPPVTCLAFRRSRGPDPIGVTAYVPLWTCPAHDGEIRSRVAASLMAEGVRTGRYEAALHEVTARHLDTGRGIHNYISWQPGSGRPRMKVYFSPELRGLNPPLRYDRSHPDTDQKVESHG
;
A
#
# COMPACT_ATOMS: atom_id res chain seq x y z
N MET A 1 31.85 59.14 -51.20
CA MET A 1 32.27 57.92 -50.48
C MET A 1 31.49 57.89 -49.18
N THR A 2 30.36 57.18 -49.19
CA THR A 2 29.35 57.18 -48.15
C THR A 2 29.10 55.73 -47.75
N THR A 3 29.44 55.41 -46.52
CA THR A 3 29.39 54.08 -45.90
C THR A 3 27.95 53.73 -45.55
N SER A 4 27.44 52.66 -46.19
CA SER A 4 26.13 52.06 -45.92
C SER A 4 26.21 51.18 -44.68
N GLN A 5 25.53 51.57 -43.60
CA GLN A 5 25.34 50.75 -42.40
C GLN A 5 24.21 49.74 -42.63
N PHE A 6 24.57 48.46 -42.68
CA PHE A 6 23.62 47.35 -42.58
C PHE A 6 23.18 47.19 -41.11
N SER A 7 21.88 47.33 -40.85
CA SER A 7 21.27 46.90 -39.57
C SER A 7 20.87 45.42 -39.67
N PRO A 8 21.19 44.58 -38.68
CA PRO A 8 20.72 43.20 -38.65
C PRO A 8 19.20 43.14 -38.36
N PRO A 9 18.48 42.12 -38.88
CA PRO A 9 17.07 41.95 -38.59
C PRO A 9 16.86 41.61 -37.10
N PRO A 10 15.71 42.00 -36.51
CA PRO A 10 15.41 41.67 -35.13
C PRO A 10 15.35 40.15 -34.93
N PRO A 11 15.77 39.63 -33.77
CA PRO A 11 15.72 38.21 -33.48
C PRO A 11 14.28 37.72 -33.57
N GLN A 12 14.06 36.67 -34.36
CA GLN A 12 12.79 35.97 -34.42
C GLN A 12 12.46 35.48 -33.01
N ALA A 13 11.32 35.91 -32.48
CA ALA A 13 10.79 35.39 -31.24
C ALA A 13 10.64 33.87 -31.39
N HIS A 14 11.48 33.11 -30.68
CA HIS A 14 11.19 31.72 -30.39
C HIS A 14 9.82 31.67 -29.74
N ARG A 15 8.82 31.19 -30.48
CA ARG A 15 7.57 30.71 -29.89
C ARG A 15 7.97 29.58 -28.95
N THR A 16 8.07 29.90 -27.67
CA THR A 16 8.07 28.90 -26.62
C THR A 16 6.78 28.12 -26.79
N SER A 17 6.91 26.82 -27.00
CA SER A 17 5.81 25.86 -26.93
C SER A 17 5.29 25.85 -25.49
N ARG A 18 4.48 26.84 -25.14
CA ARG A 18 3.61 26.80 -23.97
C ARG A 18 2.19 26.57 -24.44
N ASP A 19 1.56 25.62 -23.75
CA ASP A 19 0.12 25.40 -23.65
C ASP A 19 -0.54 24.67 -24.83
N LEU A 20 -0.13 23.41 -25.02
CA LEU A 20 -1.13 22.37 -25.28
C LEU A 20 -1.52 21.78 -23.92
N PRO A 21 -2.80 21.73 -23.54
CA PRO A 21 -3.20 21.06 -22.30
C PRO A 21 -2.74 19.60 -22.38
N SER A 22 -1.99 19.14 -21.38
CA SER A 22 -1.62 17.73 -21.32
C SER A 22 -2.90 16.91 -21.26
N THR A 23 -3.07 16.00 -22.21
CA THR A 23 -4.15 15.01 -22.27
C THR A 23 -3.92 13.85 -21.31
N GLU A 24 -2.95 14.01 -20.39
CA GLU A 24 -2.58 13.00 -19.44
C GLU A 24 -3.67 12.87 -18.36
N PRO A 25 -4.15 11.65 -18.09
CA PRO A 25 -5.20 11.48 -17.11
C PRO A 25 -4.68 11.73 -15.69
N THR A 26 -5.55 12.27 -14.86
CA THR A 26 -5.34 12.43 -13.42
C THR A 26 -5.60 11.12 -12.68
N THR A 27 -5.07 10.98 -11.46
CA THR A 27 -5.37 9.81 -10.61
C THR A 27 -6.88 9.63 -10.42
N ARG A 28 -7.61 10.73 -10.21
CA ARG A 28 -9.07 10.71 -10.07
C ARG A 28 -9.77 10.19 -11.33
N GLN A 29 -9.38 10.67 -12.52
CA GLN A 29 -9.99 10.24 -13.78
C GLN A 29 -9.83 8.75 -14.05
N VAL A 30 -8.72 8.14 -13.63
CA VAL A 30 -8.47 6.71 -13.82
C VAL A 30 -9.06 5.87 -12.67
N CYS A 31 -8.80 6.24 -11.43
CA CYS A 31 -9.02 5.35 -10.29
C CYS A 31 -10.44 5.41 -9.74
N LEU A 32 -11.12 6.56 -9.79
CA LEU A 32 -12.48 6.68 -9.28
C LEU A 32 -13.48 5.81 -10.08
N PRO A 33 -13.46 5.79 -11.43
CA PRO A 33 -14.31 4.87 -12.18
C PRO A 33 -14.04 3.40 -11.86
N ARG A 34 -12.77 3.00 -11.72
CA ARG A 34 -12.40 1.62 -11.34
C ARG A 34 -12.90 1.25 -9.94
N LEU A 35 -12.80 2.17 -8.97
CA LEU A 35 -13.36 1.99 -7.65
C LEU A 35 -14.89 1.82 -7.69
N GLY A 36 -15.59 2.66 -8.45
CA GLY A 36 -17.03 2.55 -8.67
C GLY A 36 -17.42 1.23 -9.32
N GLY A 37 -16.63 0.77 -10.30
CA GLY A 37 -16.76 -0.54 -10.94
C GLY A 37 -16.61 -1.69 -9.96
N LEU A 38 -15.56 -1.67 -9.12
CA LEU A 38 -15.35 -2.65 -8.05
C LEU A 38 -16.53 -2.69 -7.07
N VAL A 39 -16.97 -1.54 -6.57
CA VAL A 39 -18.07 -1.45 -5.60
C VAL A 39 -19.37 -1.99 -6.19
N SER A 40 -19.69 -1.60 -7.42
CA SER A 40 -20.94 -1.99 -8.09
C SER A 40 -20.92 -3.47 -8.51
N ARG A 41 -19.91 -3.91 -9.26
CA ARG A 41 -19.82 -5.28 -9.81
C ARG A 41 -19.70 -6.33 -8.72
N LEU A 42 -18.97 -6.04 -7.64
CA LEU A 42 -18.76 -7.00 -6.55
C LEU A 42 -19.87 -6.95 -5.50
N GLY A 43 -20.83 -6.02 -5.63
CA GLY A 43 -21.97 -5.92 -4.72
C GLY A 43 -21.58 -5.42 -3.33
N ALA A 44 -20.59 -4.52 -3.23
CA ALA A 44 -20.23 -3.88 -1.97
C ALA A 44 -21.27 -2.83 -1.54
N GLY A 45 -22.31 -2.56 -2.35
CA GLY A 45 -23.56 -1.90 -1.94
C GLY A 45 -23.46 -0.44 -1.50
N MET A 46 -22.28 0.18 -1.62
CA MET A 46 -22.07 1.58 -1.25
C MET A 46 -22.64 2.51 -2.33
N PRO A 47 -23.42 3.55 -1.98
CA PRO A 47 -23.89 4.53 -2.94
C PRO A 47 -22.74 5.22 -3.66
N HIS A 48 -22.90 5.49 -4.97
CA HIS A 48 -21.85 6.11 -5.78
C HIS A 48 -21.37 7.44 -5.20
N SER A 49 -22.28 8.29 -4.71
CA SER A 49 -21.93 9.56 -4.06
C SER A 49 -21.05 9.39 -2.81
N VAL A 50 -21.21 8.30 -2.06
CA VAL A 50 -20.35 8.00 -0.91
C VAL A 50 -18.98 7.52 -1.38
N VAL A 51 -18.91 6.72 -2.44
CA VAL A 51 -17.64 6.29 -3.05
C VAL A 51 -16.85 7.50 -3.55
N GLU A 52 -17.50 8.43 -4.25
CA GLU A 52 -16.88 9.68 -4.70
C GLU A 52 -16.40 10.54 -3.52
N ALA A 53 -17.25 10.75 -2.50
CA ALA A 53 -16.88 11.54 -1.33
C ALA A 53 -15.68 10.95 -0.57
N VAL A 54 -15.62 9.62 -0.42
CA VAL A 54 -14.47 8.94 0.20
C VAL A 54 -13.21 9.15 -0.63
N PHE A 55 -13.31 8.94 -1.95
CA PHE A 55 -12.17 9.10 -2.85
C PHE A 55 -11.65 10.54 -2.84
N ASP A 56 -12.53 11.52 -2.95
CA ASP A 56 -12.16 12.94 -2.98
C ASP A 56 -11.57 13.37 -1.63
N ALA A 57 -12.15 12.96 -0.49
CA ALA A 57 -11.59 13.29 0.82
C ALA A 57 -10.16 12.75 1.01
N MET A 58 -9.87 11.57 0.48
CA MET A 58 -8.56 10.93 0.58
C MET A 58 -7.53 11.44 -0.43
N THR A 59 -7.97 11.99 -1.56
CA THR A 59 -7.07 12.34 -2.67
C THR A 59 -7.00 13.82 -2.97
N GLU A 60 -7.87 14.67 -2.43
CA GLU A 60 -7.74 16.11 -2.62
C GLU A 60 -6.53 16.68 -1.85
N PRO A 61 -5.84 17.69 -2.42
CA PRO A 61 -6.05 18.28 -3.76
C PRO A 61 -5.37 17.52 -4.92
N TRP A 62 -4.43 16.62 -4.61
CA TRP A 62 -3.49 16.04 -5.57
C TRP A 62 -4.12 15.09 -6.60
N GLY A 63 -5.26 14.46 -6.29
CA GLY A 63 -5.94 13.51 -7.15
C GLY A 63 -6.42 14.10 -8.49
N ARG A 64 -6.52 15.43 -8.56
CA ARG A 64 -6.90 16.20 -9.77
C ARG A 64 -5.69 16.66 -10.59
N LEU A 65 -4.46 16.37 -10.15
CA LEU A 65 -3.26 16.67 -10.91
C LEU A 65 -2.97 15.53 -11.90
N PRO A 66 -2.37 15.83 -13.07
CA PRO A 66 -1.80 14.81 -13.94
C PRO A 66 -0.82 13.93 -13.18
N VAL A 67 -0.81 12.63 -13.49
CA VAL A 67 0.06 11.66 -12.77
C VAL A 67 1.54 12.06 -12.85
N SER A 68 2.01 12.55 -13.99
CA SER A 68 3.38 13.06 -14.17
C SER A 68 3.80 14.18 -13.22
N GLN A 69 2.84 14.90 -12.60
CA GLN A 69 3.10 15.97 -11.65
C GLN A 69 3.13 15.50 -10.19
N LEU A 70 2.87 14.22 -9.95
CA LEU A 70 2.94 13.62 -8.62
C LEU A 70 4.33 12.98 -8.42
N GLU A 71 4.74 12.85 -7.15
CA GLU A 71 5.89 12.05 -6.77
C GLU A 71 5.63 10.53 -6.96
N TYR A 72 6.68 9.73 -6.94
CA TYR A 72 6.54 8.28 -6.85
C TYR A 72 6.07 7.89 -5.45
N SER A 73 5.12 6.96 -5.38
CA SER A 73 4.56 6.47 -4.12
C SER A 73 5.07 5.08 -3.72
N ASP A 74 5.06 4.81 -2.41
CA ASP A 74 5.28 3.46 -1.89
C ASP A 74 4.03 2.57 -1.97
N VAL A 75 2.85 3.15 -2.19
CA VAL A 75 1.56 2.43 -2.11
C VAL A 75 1.49 1.30 -3.12
N SER A 76 1.93 1.54 -4.35
CA SER A 76 2.06 0.51 -5.38
C SER A 76 3.50 0.41 -5.91
N PRO A 77 3.99 -0.80 -6.27
CA PRO A 77 5.36 -1.02 -6.73
C PRO A 77 5.76 -0.26 -8.00
N ASP A 78 4.81 0.12 -8.85
CA ASP A 78 5.07 0.95 -10.03
C ASP A 78 5.25 2.43 -9.68
N GLY A 79 4.93 2.85 -8.45
CA GLY A 79 4.96 4.24 -8.02
C GLY A 79 3.59 4.94 -8.04
N SER A 80 2.53 4.21 -8.37
CA SER A 80 1.17 4.75 -8.32
C SER A 80 0.79 5.12 -6.87
N PRO A 81 0.21 6.30 -6.61
CA PRO A 81 -0.18 6.78 -5.28
C PRO A 81 -1.44 6.12 -4.73
N LEU A 82 -1.83 4.97 -5.27
CA LEU A 82 -3.05 4.27 -4.95
C LEU A 82 -2.89 2.76 -5.13
N GLU A 83 -3.56 1.98 -4.30
CA GLU A 83 -3.72 0.53 -4.41
C GLU A 83 -5.18 0.15 -4.11
N PHE A 84 -5.75 -0.73 -4.92
CA PHE A 84 -7.03 -1.37 -4.64
C PHE A 84 -6.80 -2.68 -3.91
N ALA A 85 -7.73 -3.10 -3.04
CA ALA A 85 -7.66 -4.44 -2.48
C ALA A 85 -9.03 -5.05 -2.22
N VAL A 86 -9.21 -6.34 -2.52
CA VAL A 86 -10.51 -7.03 -2.46
C VAL A 86 -10.44 -8.24 -1.55
N ASP A 87 -11.31 -8.30 -0.55
CA ASP A 87 -11.47 -9.48 0.31
C ASP A 87 -12.22 -10.59 -0.44
N LEU A 88 -11.60 -11.76 -0.54
CA LEU A 88 -12.09 -12.89 -1.35
C LEU A 88 -12.83 -13.93 -0.51
N SER A 89 -12.65 -13.91 0.82
CA SER A 89 -13.17 -14.94 1.71
C SER A 89 -14.43 -14.52 2.46
N SER A 90 -14.64 -13.22 2.62
CA SER A 90 -15.81 -12.66 3.31
C SER A 90 -17.10 -12.98 2.56
N ARG A 91 -18.19 -13.17 3.30
CA ARG A 91 -19.52 -13.42 2.71
C ARG A 91 -19.95 -12.21 1.87
N GLU A 92 -19.85 -11.03 2.44
CA GLU A 92 -20.01 -9.77 1.72
C GLU A 92 -18.71 -9.40 0.99
N ALA A 93 -18.83 -8.59 -0.07
CA ALA A 93 -17.68 -7.98 -0.71
C ALA A 93 -17.16 -6.82 0.15
N VAL A 94 -15.84 -6.81 0.36
CA VAL A 94 -15.14 -5.71 1.02
C VAL A 94 -14.09 -5.20 0.05
N ILE A 95 -14.23 -3.93 -0.34
CA ILE A 95 -13.29 -3.23 -1.21
C ILE A 95 -12.50 -2.27 -0.36
N GLN A 96 -11.19 -2.25 -0.52
CA GLN A 96 -10.33 -1.27 0.12
C GLN A 96 -9.62 -0.45 -0.94
N ILE A 97 -9.40 0.81 -0.63
CA ILE A 97 -8.39 1.64 -1.28
C ILE A 97 -7.34 2.04 -0.24
N ALA A 98 -6.08 2.08 -0.65
CA ALA A 98 -5.00 2.74 0.05
C ALA A 98 -4.43 3.83 -0.86
N VAL A 99 -4.08 4.99 -0.30
CA VAL A 99 -3.47 6.12 -1.02
C VAL A 99 -2.38 6.75 -0.18
N GLU A 100 -1.45 7.44 -0.82
CA GLU A 100 -0.49 8.34 -0.15
C GLU A 100 -0.98 9.78 -0.31
N PRO A 101 -1.29 10.50 0.78
CA PRO A 101 -1.51 11.94 0.69
C PRO A 101 -0.27 12.64 0.18
N MET A 102 -0.41 13.39 -0.92
CA MET A 102 0.71 14.09 -1.57
C MET A 102 0.50 15.59 -1.55
N ALA A 103 1.58 16.35 -1.40
CA ALA A 103 1.55 17.77 -1.70
C ALA A 103 1.44 17.99 -3.23
N THR A 104 1.11 19.20 -3.66
CA THR A 104 0.81 19.52 -5.07
C THR A 104 2.03 19.94 -5.90
N GLN A 105 3.23 19.86 -5.35
CA GLN A 105 4.47 20.29 -6.01
C GLN A 105 5.47 19.13 -6.03
N LEU A 106 6.33 19.07 -7.06
CA LEU A 106 7.45 18.11 -7.11
C LEU A 106 8.62 18.60 -6.26
N GLY A 107 9.50 17.68 -5.85
CA GLY A 107 10.64 17.95 -4.98
C GLY A 107 10.24 18.17 -3.52
N GLN A 108 9.19 17.47 -3.06
CA GLN A 108 8.63 17.65 -1.73
C GLN A 108 9.65 17.32 -0.65
N SER A 109 9.79 18.22 0.32
CA SER A 109 10.47 17.90 1.56
C SER A 109 9.63 16.92 2.37
N PHE A 110 10.24 16.27 3.36
CA PHE A 110 9.47 15.47 4.31
C PHE A 110 8.42 16.31 5.06
N ALA A 111 8.72 17.58 5.36
CA ALA A 111 7.79 18.48 6.02
C ALA A 111 6.52 18.73 5.18
N ASP A 112 6.67 18.87 3.86
CA ASP A 112 5.53 19.01 2.94
C ASP A 112 4.65 17.75 2.94
N ARG A 113 5.28 16.56 2.89
CA ARG A 113 4.56 15.26 2.96
C ARG A 113 3.86 15.08 4.30
N SER A 114 4.51 15.47 5.40
CA SER A 114 3.94 15.46 6.75
C SER A 114 2.71 16.37 6.83
N SER A 115 2.80 17.61 6.32
CA SER A 115 1.66 18.53 6.27
C SER A 115 0.48 17.94 5.48
N ALA A 116 0.74 17.42 4.28
CA ALA A 116 -0.30 16.80 3.46
C ALA A 116 -0.99 15.61 4.15
N ALA A 117 -0.24 14.83 4.94
CA ALA A 117 -0.77 13.73 5.72
C ALA A 117 -1.68 14.20 6.87
N TYR A 118 -1.28 15.21 7.65
CA TYR A 118 -2.12 15.82 8.69
C TYR A 118 -3.41 16.40 8.09
N GLU A 119 -3.30 17.20 7.04
CA GLU A 119 -4.46 17.80 6.35
C GLU A 119 -5.44 16.74 5.82
N ALA A 120 -4.93 15.61 5.35
CA ALA A 120 -5.79 14.53 4.86
C ALA A 120 -6.54 13.81 5.99
N VAL A 121 -5.92 13.62 7.16
CA VAL A 121 -6.61 13.08 8.35
C VAL A 121 -7.66 14.06 8.86
N GLU A 122 -7.33 15.35 8.97
CA GLU A 122 -8.27 16.42 9.35
C GLU A 122 -9.47 16.48 8.39
N ARG A 123 -9.25 16.28 7.09
CA ARG A 123 -10.33 16.22 6.10
C ARG A 123 -11.24 15.01 6.30
N LEU A 124 -10.68 13.84 6.63
CA LEU A 124 -11.48 12.66 6.96
C LEU A 124 -12.30 12.87 8.23
N GLU A 125 -11.74 13.53 9.25
CA GLU A 125 -12.46 13.88 10.47
C GLU A 125 -13.62 14.83 10.16
N ALA A 126 -13.36 15.90 9.42
CA ALA A 126 -14.38 16.88 9.05
C ALA A 126 -15.50 16.27 8.17
N ALA A 127 -15.16 15.39 7.23
CA ALA A 127 -16.11 14.83 6.27
C ALA A 127 -16.89 13.61 6.80
N PHE A 128 -16.28 12.79 7.66
CA PHE A 128 -16.83 11.50 8.10
C PHE A 128 -16.90 11.31 9.61
N GLY A 129 -16.41 12.27 10.41
CA GLY A 129 -16.39 12.17 11.87
C GLY A 129 -15.52 11.02 12.36
N VAL A 130 -14.41 10.72 11.67
CA VAL A 130 -13.50 9.65 12.11
C VAL A 130 -12.82 10.05 13.42
N PRO A 131 -12.72 9.14 14.41
CA PRO A 131 -12.04 9.45 15.66
C PRO A 131 -10.52 9.50 15.46
N THR A 132 -9.89 10.53 16.03
CA THR A 132 -8.45 10.83 15.88
C THR A 132 -7.66 10.65 17.17
N ASP A 133 -8.27 10.33 18.31
CA ASP A 133 -7.59 10.25 19.62
C ASP A 133 -6.31 9.37 19.58
N GLN A 134 -6.40 8.19 18.95
CA GLN A 134 -5.24 7.29 18.83
C GLN A 134 -4.19 7.85 17.87
N TRP A 135 -4.63 8.49 16.80
CA TRP A 135 -3.75 9.15 15.84
C TRP A 135 -2.96 10.27 16.52
N GLU A 136 -3.65 11.18 17.20
CA GLU A 136 -3.05 12.33 17.91
C GLU A 136 -2.04 11.89 18.97
N ALA A 137 -2.27 10.76 19.63
CA ALA A 137 -1.37 10.24 20.66
C ALA A 137 0.00 9.79 20.13
N ILE A 138 0.12 9.42 18.84
CA ILE A 138 1.35 8.84 18.27
C ILE A 138 1.88 9.58 17.03
N ALA A 139 1.12 10.52 16.48
CA ALA A 139 1.46 11.17 15.22
C ALA A 139 2.82 11.90 15.29
N ASP A 140 3.18 12.53 16.40
CA ASP A 140 4.48 13.21 16.56
C ASP A 140 5.68 12.25 16.54
N VAL A 141 5.49 10.98 16.94
CA VAL A 141 6.55 9.96 17.00
C VAL A 141 6.80 9.34 15.62
N LEU A 142 5.71 9.10 14.89
CA LEU A 142 5.71 8.34 13.63
C LEU A 142 5.57 9.24 12.40
N LEU A 143 5.21 10.50 12.58
CA LEU A 143 5.06 11.54 11.57
C LEU A 143 5.50 12.90 12.16
N PRO A 144 6.82 13.07 12.42
CA PRO A 144 7.32 14.34 12.88
C PRO A 144 7.03 15.43 11.84
N ARG A 145 6.87 16.68 12.28
CA ARG A 145 6.63 17.79 11.34
C ARG A 145 7.86 18.12 10.51
N ASP A 146 9.04 17.95 11.10
CA ASP A 146 10.34 18.21 10.47
C ASP A 146 11.33 17.06 10.77
N GLY A 147 12.39 16.95 9.97
CA GLY A 147 13.52 16.07 10.26
C GLY A 147 13.31 14.57 10.01
N GLY A 148 12.18 14.19 9.40
CA GLY A 148 11.98 12.84 8.86
C GLY A 148 12.48 12.67 7.43
N GLN A 149 12.40 11.44 6.92
CA GLN A 149 12.79 11.09 5.54
C GLN A 149 11.87 10.01 4.95
N GLY A 150 11.90 9.89 3.61
CA GLY A 150 11.11 8.91 2.87
C GLY A 150 9.61 9.26 2.81
N HIS A 151 8.79 8.22 2.74
CA HIS A 151 7.32 8.32 2.73
C HIS A 151 6.77 8.65 4.12
N ALA A 152 5.69 9.42 4.15
CA ALA A 152 5.14 9.97 5.38
C ALA A 152 3.99 9.12 5.94
N LEU A 153 2.97 8.85 5.12
CA LEU A 153 1.75 8.18 5.56
C LEU A 153 0.99 7.58 4.37
N MET A 154 0.28 6.47 4.61
CA MET A 154 -0.80 6.01 3.73
C MET A 154 -2.15 6.12 4.45
N LEU A 155 -3.19 6.51 3.72
CA LEU A 155 -4.58 6.46 4.16
C LEU A 155 -5.30 5.32 3.47
N GLY A 156 -6.29 4.74 4.14
CA GLY A 156 -7.14 3.74 3.52
C GLY A 156 -8.58 3.84 3.95
N ALA A 157 -9.46 3.37 3.07
CA ALA A 157 -10.87 3.19 3.35
C ALA A 157 -11.28 1.77 2.97
N GLU A 158 -12.07 1.10 3.81
CA GLU A 158 -12.81 -0.11 3.45
C GLU A 158 -14.29 0.21 3.24
N LEU A 159 -14.85 -0.32 2.15
CA LEU A 159 -16.22 -0.14 1.70
C LEU A 159 -16.92 -1.51 1.68
N ARG A 160 -18.11 -1.57 2.29
CA ARG A 160 -18.96 -2.77 2.39
C ARG A 160 -20.42 -2.37 2.49
N ALA A 161 -21.33 -3.29 2.19
CA ALA A 161 -22.75 -2.98 2.08
C ALA A 161 -23.41 -2.78 3.46
N SER A 162 -22.87 -3.44 4.49
CA SER A 162 -23.47 -3.55 5.81
C SER A 162 -23.08 -2.44 6.79
N ALA A 163 -22.14 -1.56 6.41
CA ALA A 163 -21.56 -0.58 7.32
C ALA A 163 -21.13 0.70 6.58
N PRO A 164 -21.03 1.85 7.26
CA PRO A 164 -20.39 3.03 6.69
C PRO A 164 -18.92 2.76 6.33
N PRO A 165 -18.29 3.61 5.50
CA PRO A 165 -16.87 3.54 5.23
C PRO A 165 -16.06 3.53 6.54
N SER A 166 -15.07 2.66 6.63
CA SER A 166 -14.13 2.62 7.76
C SER A 166 -12.73 3.00 7.29
N PHE A 167 -12.02 3.80 8.08
CA PHE A 167 -10.76 4.40 7.67
C PHE A 167 -9.57 3.85 8.44
N LYS A 168 -8.38 3.98 7.86
CA LYS A 168 -7.12 3.56 8.46
C LYS A 168 -6.00 4.50 8.07
N VAL A 169 -5.00 4.59 8.94
CA VAL A 169 -3.70 5.19 8.65
C VAL A 169 -2.63 4.12 8.71
N TRP A 170 -1.63 4.19 7.84
CA TRP A 170 -0.36 3.48 7.97
C TRP A 170 0.77 4.50 8.01
N LEU A 171 1.62 4.39 9.01
CA LEU A 171 2.77 5.22 9.28
C LEU A 171 4.04 4.41 9.08
N TYR A 172 5.15 5.06 8.78
CA TYR A 172 6.43 4.42 8.53
C TYR A 172 7.34 4.55 9.76
N PRO A 173 7.69 3.47 10.47
CA PRO A 173 8.61 3.54 11.60
C PRO A 173 10.02 4.01 11.24
N GLY A 174 10.42 3.85 9.98
CA GLY A 174 11.74 4.25 9.48
C GLY A 174 11.93 5.75 9.21
N VAL A 175 10.94 6.60 9.51
CA VAL A 175 11.00 8.06 9.24
C VAL A 175 12.19 8.75 9.91
N LEU A 176 12.71 8.21 11.02
CA LEU A 176 13.91 8.70 11.72
C LEU A 176 15.15 7.82 11.49
N GLY A 177 15.14 7.00 10.44
CA GLY A 177 16.14 5.97 10.15
C GLY A 177 15.67 4.57 10.51
N THR A 178 16.01 3.58 9.68
CA THR A 178 15.57 2.18 9.83
C THR A 178 16.05 1.56 11.15
N ASP A 179 17.25 1.92 11.61
CA ASP A 179 17.83 1.39 12.85
C ASP A 179 17.02 1.81 14.09
N ARG A 180 16.26 2.91 13.98
CA ARG A 180 15.38 3.42 15.04
C ARG A 180 13.95 2.92 14.94
N ALA A 181 13.59 2.20 13.88
CA ALA A 181 12.23 1.72 13.65
C ALA A 181 11.66 0.90 14.84
N PRO A 182 12.41 -0.02 15.50
CA PRO A 182 11.90 -0.74 16.66
C PRO A 182 11.62 0.16 17.86
N GLU A 183 12.50 1.13 18.13
CA GLU A 183 12.35 2.12 19.21
C GLU A 183 11.07 2.94 19.00
N VAL A 184 10.89 3.46 17.79
CA VAL A 184 9.72 4.25 17.38
C VAL A 184 8.42 3.45 17.53
N VAL A 185 8.40 2.18 17.12
CA VAL A 185 7.22 1.31 17.30
C VAL A 185 6.93 1.06 18.77
N PHE A 186 7.95 0.80 19.59
CA PHE A 186 7.75 0.54 21.01
C PHE A 186 7.23 1.76 21.77
N GLU A 187 7.71 2.95 21.42
CA GLU A 187 7.18 4.21 21.96
C GLU A 187 5.72 4.42 21.55
N ALA A 188 5.38 4.22 20.27
CA ALA A 188 4.01 4.32 19.79
C ALA A 188 3.07 3.32 20.50
N LEU A 189 3.49 2.06 20.68
CA LEU A 189 2.73 1.08 21.46
C LEU A 189 2.58 1.51 22.92
N SER A 190 3.62 2.07 23.53
CA SER A 190 3.58 2.57 24.91
C SER A 190 2.51 3.66 25.08
N ARG A 191 2.49 4.66 24.19
CA ARG A 191 1.51 5.75 24.22
C ARG A 191 0.06 5.28 24.03
N LEU A 192 -0.14 4.19 23.29
CA LEU A 192 -1.46 3.56 23.13
C LEU A 192 -1.84 2.59 24.27
N GLY A 193 -0.97 2.45 25.29
CA GLY A 193 -1.19 1.53 26.41
C GLY A 193 -1.02 0.06 26.04
N LEU A 194 -0.23 -0.24 25.00
CA LEU A 194 0.06 -1.56 24.46
C LEU A 194 1.51 -2.01 24.73
N GLN A 195 2.22 -1.37 25.65
CA GLN A 195 3.64 -1.64 25.97
C GLN A 195 3.93 -3.14 26.20
N SER A 196 3.02 -3.87 26.84
CA SER A 196 3.19 -5.31 27.09
C SER A 196 3.31 -6.14 25.80
N SER A 197 2.80 -5.63 24.68
CA SER A 197 2.87 -6.26 23.35
C SER A 197 4.27 -6.18 22.73
N CYS A 198 5.16 -5.31 23.21
CA CYS A 198 6.54 -5.23 22.70
C CYS A 198 7.28 -6.57 22.83
N SER A 199 6.93 -7.39 23.83
CA SER A 199 7.47 -8.75 23.98
C SER A 199 7.07 -9.69 22.85
N ALA A 200 5.84 -9.57 22.33
CA ALA A 200 5.38 -10.33 21.17
C ALA A 200 6.09 -9.87 19.89
N LEU A 201 6.36 -8.57 19.75
CA LEU A 201 7.14 -8.03 18.62
C LEU A 201 8.58 -8.55 18.64
N ALA A 202 9.25 -8.54 19.79
CA ALA A 202 10.61 -9.07 19.92
C ALA A 202 10.67 -10.58 19.61
N ARG A 203 9.66 -11.34 20.06
CA ARG A 203 9.53 -12.77 19.73
C ARG A 203 9.28 -12.98 18.23
N HIS A 204 8.49 -12.10 17.63
CA HIS A 204 8.22 -12.15 16.20
C HIS A 204 9.49 -11.84 15.41
N ALA A 205 10.25 -10.83 15.79
CA ALA A 205 11.55 -10.50 15.19
C ALA A 205 12.72 -11.31 15.80
N ALA A 206 12.53 -12.61 16.08
CA ALA A 206 13.54 -13.44 16.73
C ALA A 206 14.85 -13.58 15.95
N ARG A 207 14.85 -13.31 14.63
CA ARG A 207 16.07 -13.28 13.80
C ARG A 207 16.82 -11.94 13.89
N GLY A 208 16.31 -11.00 14.69
CA GLY A 208 16.80 -9.63 14.80
C GLY A 208 15.95 -8.65 13.99
N PHE A 209 15.82 -7.43 14.51
CA PHE A 209 15.04 -6.37 13.86
C PHE A 209 15.64 -5.86 12.54
N ASP A 210 16.91 -6.17 12.28
CA ASP A 210 17.49 -5.93 10.96
C ASP A 210 16.91 -6.92 9.95
N THR A 211 16.71 -8.19 10.27
CA THR A 211 16.20 -9.19 9.32
C THR A 211 14.68 -9.25 9.28
N ASP A 212 14.03 -9.09 10.43
CA ASP A 212 12.58 -9.02 10.61
C ASP A 212 12.20 -7.59 11.01
N MET A 213 12.11 -6.71 10.01
CA MET A 213 12.10 -5.26 10.21
C MET A 213 10.67 -4.70 10.27
N PRO A 214 10.30 -3.92 11.30
CA PRO A 214 9.01 -3.23 11.32
C PRO A 214 9.00 -2.12 10.26
N ILE A 215 8.06 -2.22 9.32
CA ILE A 215 7.99 -1.32 8.16
C ILE A 215 6.76 -0.42 8.13
N LEU A 216 5.67 -0.84 8.78
CA LEU A 216 4.46 -0.03 8.89
C LEU A 216 3.83 -0.20 10.27
N PHE A 217 3.24 0.89 10.76
CA PHE A 217 2.42 0.94 11.95
C PHE A 217 1.05 1.46 11.55
N SER A 218 -0.03 0.73 11.82
CA SER A 218 -1.38 1.14 11.39
C SER A 218 -2.38 1.24 12.53
N LEU A 219 -3.29 2.21 12.40
CA LEU A 219 -4.46 2.36 13.26
C LEU A 219 -5.73 2.22 12.43
N ASP A 220 -6.72 1.54 12.99
CA ASP A 220 -8.10 1.69 12.52
C ASP A 220 -8.68 3.01 13.08
N LEU A 221 -9.06 3.94 12.20
CA LEU A 221 -9.75 5.18 12.56
C LEU A 221 -11.27 4.91 12.62
N THR A 222 -11.71 4.29 13.71
CA THR A 222 -13.08 3.79 13.86
C THR A 222 -13.63 4.03 15.26
N THR A 223 -14.95 4.20 15.34
CA THR A 223 -15.71 4.31 16.60
C THR A 223 -16.01 2.96 17.24
N GLU A 224 -15.57 1.85 16.63
CA GLU A 224 -15.64 0.54 17.28
C GLU A 224 -14.96 0.59 18.66
N ARG A 225 -15.50 -0.14 19.63
CA ARG A 225 -15.00 -0.13 21.02
C ARG A 225 -13.55 -0.59 21.17
N GLU A 226 -13.05 -1.38 20.22
CA GLU A 226 -11.72 -1.97 20.27
C GLU A 226 -11.04 -1.88 18.89
N PRO A 227 -10.66 -0.66 18.46
CA PRO A 227 -9.92 -0.47 17.21
C PRO A 227 -8.59 -1.22 17.30
N ARG A 228 -8.13 -1.73 16.15
CA ARG A 228 -6.90 -2.51 16.11
C ARG A 228 -5.73 -1.58 15.86
N THR A 229 -4.66 -1.81 16.59
CA THR A 229 -3.32 -1.35 16.26
C THR A 229 -2.58 -2.48 15.56
N LYS A 230 -1.84 -2.20 14.49
CA LYS A 230 -1.09 -3.24 13.79
C LYS A 230 0.34 -2.83 13.48
N VAL A 231 1.23 -3.81 13.50
CA VAL A 231 2.63 -3.64 13.13
C VAL A 231 2.96 -4.63 12.02
N TYR A 232 3.54 -4.12 10.94
CA TYR A 232 3.89 -4.90 9.76
C TYR A 232 5.39 -5.10 9.71
N PHE A 233 5.81 -6.31 9.35
CA PHE A 233 7.20 -6.71 9.28
C PHE A 233 7.57 -7.12 7.87
N ARG A 234 8.70 -6.62 7.34
CA ARG A 234 9.37 -7.22 6.18
C ARG A 234 10.34 -8.28 6.70
N HIS A 235 10.31 -9.45 6.08
CA HIS A 235 11.21 -10.56 6.40
C HIS A 235 12.26 -10.69 5.31
N TYR A 236 13.43 -10.11 5.52
CA TYR A 236 14.55 -10.25 4.59
C TYR A 236 15.09 -11.68 4.60
N ASP A 237 15.67 -12.09 3.47
CA ASP A 237 16.24 -13.42 3.24
C ASP A 237 15.27 -14.54 3.63
N CYS A 238 13.98 -14.34 3.32
CA CYS A 238 12.89 -15.18 3.78
C CYS A 238 12.07 -15.74 2.61
N GLY A 239 12.43 -16.93 2.16
CA GLY A 239 11.61 -17.70 1.22
C GLY A 239 10.41 -18.40 1.89
N PRO A 240 9.57 -19.12 1.12
CA PRO A 240 8.31 -19.69 1.58
C PRO A 240 8.45 -20.60 2.80
N ASP A 241 9.45 -21.48 2.82
CA ASP A 241 9.66 -22.43 3.91
C ASP A 241 10.13 -21.75 5.20
N MET A 242 10.91 -20.67 5.07
CA MET A 242 11.35 -19.89 6.22
C MET A 242 10.16 -19.14 6.82
N LEU A 243 9.34 -18.49 5.98
CA LEU A 243 8.13 -17.80 6.39
C LEU A 243 7.15 -18.77 7.07
N ALA A 244 6.98 -19.98 6.51
CA ALA A 244 6.15 -21.03 7.08
C ALA A 244 6.60 -21.45 8.49
N ARG A 245 7.91 -21.67 8.68
CA ARG A 245 8.47 -21.96 10.02
C ARG A 245 8.27 -20.79 10.96
N HIS A 246 8.53 -19.57 10.50
CA HIS A 246 8.38 -18.35 11.27
C HIS A 246 6.95 -18.16 11.80
N LEU A 247 5.94 -18.45 10.97
CA LEU A 247 4.54 -18.29 11.33
C LEU A 247 3.96 -19.45 12.15
N SER A 248 4.65 -20.60 12.23
CA SER A 248 4.17 -21.81 12.92
C SER A 248 3.90 -21.63 14.42
N ILE A 249 4.46 -20.58 15.02
CA ILE A 249 4.21 -20.22 16.43
C ILE A 249 2.81 -19.63 16.66
N TYR A 250 2.11 -19.22 15.60
CA TYR A 250 0.80 -18.58 15.71
C TYR A 250 -0.35 -19.58 15.47
N PRO A 251 -1.43 -19.49 16.26
CA PRO A 251 -2.58 -20.38 16.09
C PRO A 251 -3.14 -20.38 14.66
N GLY A 252 -3.37 -21.57 14.12
CA GLY A 252 -3.97 -21.79 12.79
C GLY A 252 -2.99 -21.70 11.61
N PHE A 253 -1.75 -21.28 11.84
CA PHE A 253 -0.69 -21.35 10.83
C PHE A 253 -0.08 -22.75 10.83
N HIS A 254 -0.29 -23.49 9.74
CA HIS A 254 0.35 -24.78 9.50
C HIS A 254 1.48 -24.60 8.49
N SER A 255 2.70 -24.99 8.85
CA SER A 255 3.90 -24.82 8.03
C SER A 255 3.69 -25.28 6.59
N ASP A 256 3.16 -26.49 6.42
CA ASP A 256 3.02 -27.13 5.12
C ASP A 256 2.06 -26.36 4.21
N ARG A 257 1.02 -25.73 4.79
CA ARG A 257 0.05 -24.93 4.05
C ARG A 257 0.63 -23.59 3.60
N VAL A 258 1.33 -22.91 4.50
CA VAL A 258 1.97 -21.62 4.18
C VAL A 258 3.08 -21.79 3.15
N SER A 259 3.90 -22.84 3.32
CA SER A 259 4.95 -23.20 2.38
C SER A 259 4.35 -23.53 1.01
N ALA A 260 3.34 -24.41 0.95
CA ALA A 260 2.67 -24.76 -0.30
C ALA A 260 2.06 -23.55 -1.02
N LEU A 261 1.43 -22.63 -0.27
CA LEU A 261 0.90 -21.38 -0.82
C LEU A 261 2.01 -20.50 -1.40
N GLY A 262 3.10 -20.31 -0.66
CA GLY A 262 4.23 -19.50 -1.12
C GLY A 262 4.86 -20.07 -2.39
N HIS A 263 5.14 -21.38 -2.42
CA HIS A 263 5.69 -22.05 -3.60
C HIS A 263 4.74 -21.98 -4.82
N ALA A 264 3.43 -22.11 -4.60
CA ALA A 264 2.44 -22.00 -5.68
C ALA A 264 2.39 -20.59 -6.30
N LEU A 265 2.63 -19.55 -5.50
CA LEU A 265 2.61 -18.16 -5.94
C LEU A 265 3.93 -17.72 -6.59
N GLU A 266 5.06 -18.14 -6.01
CA GLU A 266 6.41 -17.88 -6.52
C GLU A 266 6.67 -18.56 -7.88
N GLY A 267 6.21 -19.80 -8.03
CA GLY A 267 6.41 -20.63 -9.22
C GLY A 267 7.88 -20.84 -9.63
N THR A 268 8.10 -21.35 -10.84
CA THR A 268 9.45 -21.70 -11.32
C THR A 268 10.21 -20.45 -11.79
N GLY A 269 11.45 -20.27 -11.32
CA GLY A 269 12.28 -19.10 -11.67
C GLY A 269 12.05 -17.86 -10.80
N SER A 270 11.37 -18.03 -9.66
CA SER A 270 11.24 -17.01 -8.62
C SER A 270 12.60 -16.50 -8.14
N MET A 271 12.72 -15.18 -8.02
CA MET A 271 13.78 -14.47 -7.29
C MET A 271 13.54 -14.64 -5.77
N ALA A 272 13.46 -15.90 -5.32
CA ALA A 272 13.00 -16.25 -3.98
C ALA A 272 13.92 -15.61 -2.92
N GLY A 273 13.33 -14.80 -2.04
CA GLY A 273 14.06 -14.06 -1.02
C GLY A 273 14.53 -12.66 -1.43
N GLU A 274 14.43 -12.26 -2.70
CA GLU A 274 14.86 -10.92 -3.14
C GLU A 274 13.81 -9.84 -2.83
N GLN A 275 12.52 -10.18 -2.97
CA GLN A 275 11.43 -9.35 -2.44
C GLN A 275 10.95 -9.96 -1.12
N PRO A 276 11.11 -9.28 0.03
CA PRO A 276 10.74 -9.84 1.32
C PRO A 276 9.22 -10.02 1.41
N PRO A 277 8.72 -11.19 1.87
CA PRO A 277 7.33 -11.29 2.28
C PRO A 277 7.09 -10.39 3.49
N VAL A 278 5.83 -9.99 3.64
CA VAL A 278 5.39 -9.15 4.75
C VAL A 278 4.49 -9.95 5.67
N THR A 279 4.58 -9.71 6.97
CA THR A 279 3.55 -10.14 7.92
C THR A 279 2.99 -8.94 8.67
N CYS A 280 1.83 -9.14 9.30
CA CYS A 280 1.15 -8.12 10.08
C CYS A 280 0.64 -8.74 11.37
N LEU A 281 1.01 -8.13 12.51
CA LEU A 281 0.49 -8.47 13.83
C LEU A 281 -0.56 -7.44 14.22
N ALA A 282 -1.76 -7.90 14.58
CA ALA A 282 -2.85 -7.04 15.05
C ALA A 282 -3.03 -7.17 16.56
N PHE A 283 -3.21 -6.05 17.25
CA PHE A 283 -3.38 -5.96 18.70
C PHE A 283 -4.68 -5.25 19.06
N ARG A 284 -5.19 -5.56 20.26
CA ARG A 284 -6.28 -4.83 20.91
C ARG A 284 -5.93 -4.66 22.38
N ARG A 285 -6.18 -3.46 22.91
CA ARG A 285 -5.84 -3.10 24.29
C ARG A 285 -6.41 -4.04 25.35
N SER A 286 -7.60 -4.60 25.12
CA SER A 286 -8.30 -5.49 26.05
C SER A 286 -7.85 -6.95 26.01
N ARG A 287 -7.03 -7.35 25.03
CA ARG A 287 -6.72 -8.77 24.74
C ARG A 287 -5.36 -9.24 25.23
N GLY A 288 -4.65 -8.40 25.98
CA GLY A 288 -3.34 -8.72 26.53
C GLY A 288 -2.20 -8.48 25.54
N PRO A 289 -1.01 -9.05 25.80
CA PRO A 289 0.22 -8.74 25.07
C PRO A 289 0.35 -9.48 23.73
N ASP A 290 -0.35 -10.60 23.53
CA ASP A 290 -0.21 -11.38 22.30
C ASP A 290 -1.12 -10.84 21.18
N PRO A 291 -0.71 -10.97 19.91
CA PRO A 291 -1.50 -10.49 18.79
C PRO A 291 -2.82 -11.27 18.70
N ILE A 292 -3.90 -10.54 18.45
CA ILE A 292 -5.24 -11.10 18.20
C ILE A 292 -5.38 -11.70 16.80
N GLY A 293 -4.39 -11.49 15.93
CA GLY A 293 -4.34 -12.03 14.60
C GLY A 293 -3.00 -11.74 13.92
N VAL A 294 -2.56 -12.69 13.10
CA VAL A 294 -1.39 -12.55 12.25
C VAL A 294 -1.81 -12.77 10.80
N THR A 295 -1.28 -11.98 9.87
CA THR A 295 -1.57 -12.09 8.44
C THR A 295 -0.25 -12.13 7.68
N ALA A 296 -0.11 -13.06 6.72
CA ALA A 296 1.00 -13.11 5.79
C ALA A 296 0.63 -12.40 4.48
N TYR A 297 1.60 -11.79 3.82
CA TYR A 297 1.47 -11.06 2.57
C TYR A 297 2.60 -11.53 1.63
N VAL A 298 2.21 -12.12 0.51
CA VAL A 298 3.14 -12.61 -0.51
C VAL A 298 3.18 -11.59 -1.65
N PRO A 299 4.34 -10.99 -1.95
CA PRO A 299 4.48 -10.07 -3.08
C PRO A 299 4.33 -10.85 -4.39
N LEU A 300 3.68 -10.24 -5.38
CA LEU A 300 3.32 -10.93 -6.63
C LEU A 300 3.99 -10.37 -7.88
N TRP A 301 4.47 -9.12 -7.86
CA TRP A 301 5.13 -8.49 -9.02
C TRP A 301 6.56 -9.00 -9.28
N THR A 302 7.03 -9.96 -8.47
CA THR A 302 8.33 -10.64 -8.64
C THR A 302 8.27 -11.80 -9.63
N CYS A 303 7.08 -12.20 -10.07
CA CYS A 303 6.93 -13.22 -11.10
C CYS A 303 7.61 -12.74 -12.41
N PRO A 304 8.57 -13.49 -12.97
CA PRO A 304 9.39 -13.01 -14.08
C PRO A 304 8.62 -12.86 -15.41
N ALA A 305 7.46 -13.50 -15.55
CA ALA A 305 6.68 -13.48 -16.79
C ALA A 305 5.76 -12.25 -16.89
N HIS A 306 4.51 -12.37 -16.43
CA HIS A 306 3.46 -11.36 -16.60
C HIS A 306 2.23 -11.68 -15.72
N ASP A 307 1.32 -10.71 -15.56
CA ASP A 307 0.12 -10.86 -14.72
C ASP A 307 -0.82 -12.00 -15.13
N GLY A 308 -0.76 -12.48 -16.37
CA GLY A 308 -1.56 -13.62 -16.83
C GLY A 308 -1.17 -14.94 -16.14
N GLU A 309 0.11 -15.09 -15.80
CA GLU A 309 0.61 -16.24 -15.06
C GLU A 309 0.30 -16.07 -13.57
N ILE A 310 0.52 -14.87 -13.02
CA ILE A 310 0.14 -14.53 -11.64
C ILE A 310 -1.36 -14.82 -11.43
N ARG A 311 -2.20 -14.45 -12.40
CA ARG A 311 -3.64 -14.75 -12.36
C ARG A 311 -3.93 -16.23 -12.23
N SER A 312 -3.28 -17.04 -13.06
CA SER A 312 -3.47 -18.50 -13.04
C SER A 312 -3.06 -19.09 -11.69
N ARG A 313 -1.94 -18.61 -11.13
CA ARG A 313 -1.43 -19.04 -9.82
C ARG A 313 -2.35 -18.61 -8.67
N VAL A 314 -2.79 -17.35 -8.65
CA VAL A 314 -3.74 -16.85 -7.66
C VAL A 314 -5.05 -17.64 -7.72
N ALA A 315 -5.60 -17.87 -8.92
CA ALA A 315 -6.82 -18.64 -9.08
C ALA A 315 -6.66 -20.10 -8.56
N ALA A 316 -5.54 -20.75 -8.89
CA ALA A 316 -5.22 -22.10 -8.40
C ALA A 316 -5.11 -22.14 -6.87
N SER A 317 -4.40 -21.19 -6.27
CA SER A 317 -4.25 -21.07 -4.81
C SER A 317 -5.57 -20.83 -4.11
N LEU A 318 -6.45 -19.99 -4.67
CA LEU A 318 -7.80 -19.77 -4.13
C LEU A 318 -8.62 -21.06 -4.14
N MET A 319 -8.60 -21.81 -5.25
CA MET A 319 -9.31 -23.09 -5.35
C MET A 319 -8.78 -24.14 -4.37
N ALA A 320 -7.46 -24.23 -4.20
CA ALA A 320 -6.82 -25.13 -3.24
C ALA A 320 -7.25 -24.82 -1.79
N GLU A 321 -7.50 -23.55 -1.49
CA GLU A 321 -7.97 -23.07 -0.19
C GLU A 321 -9.51 -23.04 -0.05
N GLY A 322 -10.24 -23.56 -1.04
CA GLY A 322 -11.72 -23.59 -1.03
C GLY A 322 -12.38 -22.22 -1.19
N VAL A 323 -11.65 -21.22 -1.70
CA VAL A 323 -12.13 -19.87 -1.99
C VAL A 323 -12.57 -19.78 -3.45
N ARG A 324 -13.76 -19.21 -3.69
CA ARG A 324 -14.29 -19.05 -5.05
C ARG A 324 -13.52 -17.95 -5.79
N THR A 325 -13.16 -18.21 -7.05
CA THR A 325 -12.39 -17.28 -7.89
C THR A 325 -13.24 -16.18 -8.52
N GLY A 326 -14.57 -16.33 -8.59
CA GLY A 326 -15.43 -15.37 -9.31
C GLY A 326 -15.30 -13.92 -8.85
N ARG A 327 -15.13 -13.67 -7.54
CA ARG A 327 -14.89 -12.31 -7.02
C ARG A 327 -13.51 -11.77 -7.42
N TYR A 328 -12.51 -12.63 -7.42
CA TYR A 328 -11.16 -12.30 -7.85
C TYR A 328 -11.12 -11.93 -9.34
N GLU A 329 -11.70 -12.77 -10.20
CA GLU A 329 -11.75 -12.52 -11.65
C GLU A 329 -12.51 -11.24 -11.99
N ALA A 330 -13.64 -10.99 -11.31
CA ALA A 330 -14.40 -9.76 -11.48
C ALA A 330 -13.62 -8.52 -11.00
N ALA A 331 -12.84 -8.63 -9.91
CA ALA A 331 -12.00 -7.55 -9.44
C ALA A 331 -10.87 -7.23 -10.43
N LEU A 332 -10.17 -8.26 -10.91
CA LEU A 332 -9.08 -8.12 -11.87
C LEU A 332 -9.56 -7.48 -13.18
N HIS A 333 -10.76 -7.84 -13.64
CA HIS A 333 -11.38 -7.21 -14.81
C HIS A 333 -11.61 -5.71 -14.63
N GLU A 334 -12.03 -5.25 -13.46
CA GLU A 334 -12.31 -3.83 -13.21
C GLU A 334 -11.04 -2.97 -13.06
N VAL A 335 -9.94 -3.56 -12.57
CA VAL A 335 -8.70 -2.81 -12.33
C VAL A 335 -7.74 -2.79 -13.51
N THR A 336 -7.87 -3.75 -14.44
CA THR A 336 -6.98 -3.86 -15.60
C THR A 336 -7.42 -2.99 -16.79
N ALA A 337 -6.45 -2.42 -17.50
CA ALA A 337 -6.67 -1.67 -18.73
C ALA A 337 -5.93 -2.26 -19.95
N ARG A 338 -5.26 -3.41 -19.76
CA ARG A 338 -4.41 -4.05 -20.76
C ARG A 338 -4.57 -5.57 -20.73
N HIS A 339 -4.02 -6.25 -21.74
CA HIS A 339 -3.86 -7.69 -21.66
C HIS A 339 -2.84 -8.07 -20.57
N LEU A 340 -3.13 -9.17 -19.88
CA LEU A 340 -2.33 -9.62 -18.74
C LEU A 340 -0.99 -10.24 -19.14
N ASP A 341 -0.79 -10.58 -20.41
CA ASP A 341 0.47 -11.10 -20.98
C ASP A 341 1.46 -9.99 -21.39
N THR A 342 1.02 -8.73 -21.38
CA THR A 342 1.82 -7.57 -21.81
C THR A 342 2.92 -7.21 -20.80
N GLY A 343 2.75 -7.59 -19.53
CA GLY A 343 3.70 -7.29 -18.46
C GLY A 343 3.17 -7.70 -17.09
N ARG A 344 3.98 -7.43 -16.07
CA ARG A 344 3.64 -7.61 -14.65
C ARG A 344 3.44 -6.25 -13.97
N GLY A 345 2.81 -6.25 -12.79
CA GLY A 345 2.67 -5.06 -11.95
C GLY A 345 1.24 -4.77 -11.54
N ILE A 346 0.24 -5.45 -12.12
CA ILE A 346 -1.15 -5.32 -11.67
C ILE A 346 -1.29 -5.92 -10.28
N HIS A 347 -0.75 -7.11 -10.03
CA HIS A 347 -0.85 -7.76 -8.72
C HIS A 347 0.28 -7.33 -7.78
N ASN A 348 -0.05 -6.61 -6.72
CA ASN A 348 0.92 -6.18 -5.71
C ASN A 348 1.15 -7.31 -4.69
N TYR A 349 0.09 -7.71 -4.01
CA TYR A 349 0.14 -8.72 -2.96
C TYR A 349 -1.07 -9.64 -3.00
N ILE A 350 -0.90 -10.82 -2.41
CA ILE A 350 -2.00 -11.58 -1.83
C ILE A 350 -1.72 -11.79 -0.35
N SER A 351 -2.72 -11.55 0.49
CA SER A 351 -2.65 -11.84 1.91
C SER A 351 -3.40 -13.11 2.28
N TRP A 352 -2.93 -13.76 3.33
CA TRP A 352 -3.49 -14.98 3.89
C TRP A 352 -3.49 -14.94 5.41
N GLN A 353 -4.62 -15.31 6.00
CA GLN A 353 -4.80 -15.43 7.44
C GLN A 353 -5.65 -16.67 7.74
N PRO A 354 -5.32 -17.47 8.77
CA PRO A 354 -6.17 -18.57 9.20
C PRO A 354 -7.58 -18.08 9.57
N GLY A 355 -8.61 -18.84 9.22
CA GLY A 355 -9.99 -18.52 9.56
C GLY A 355 -10.76 -19.74 10.08
N SER A 356 -11.92 -19.51 10.68
CA SER A 356 -12.81 -20.55 11.23
C SER A 356 -13.57 -21.30 10.14
N GLY A 357 -12.84 -22.04 9.30
CA GLY A 357 -13.37 -22.92 8.26
C GLY A 357 -12.64 -22.76 6.92
N ARG A 358 -12.41 -21.51 6.49
CA ARG A 358 -11.57 -21.17 5.34
C ARG A 358 -10.66 -20.01 5.70
N PRO A 359 -9.47 -19.89 5.09
CA PRO A 359 -8.63 -18.73 5.33
C PRO A 359 -9.33 -17.44 4.92
N ARG A 360 -8.92 -16.33 5.51
CA ARG A 360 -9.18 -15.02 4.97
C ARG A 360 -8.09 -14.67 3.97
N MET A 361 -8.48 -14.38 2.73
CA MET A 361 -7.57 -14.01 1.65
C MET A 361 -7.99 -12.67 1.04
N LYS A 362 -7.01 -11.83 0.72
CA LYS A 362 -7.22 -10.54 0.08
C LYS A 362 -6.20 -10.36 -1.03
N VAL A 363 -6.61 -9.87 -2.20
CA VAL A 363 -5.69 -9.53 -3.30
C VAL A 363 -5.63 -8.03 -3.45
N TYR A 364 -4.43 -7.55 -3.76
CA TYR A 364 -4.07 -6.14 -3.86
C TYR A 364 -3.61 -5.82 -5.28
N PHE A 365 -4.11 -4.72 -5.84
CA PHE A 365 -3.96 -4.37 -7.23
C PHE A 365 -3.45 -2.93 -7.41
N SER A 366 -2.41 -2.76 -8.23
CA SER A 366 -2.00 -1.45 -8.71
C SER A 366 -2.96 -0.93 -9.80
N PRO A 367 -3.21 0.38 -9.87
CA PRO A 367 -3.83 1.01 -11.03
C PRO A 367 -2.90 1.12 -12.26
N GLU A 368 -1.60 0.84 -12.12
CA GLU A 368 -0.57 0.97 -13.17
C GLU A 368 -0.51 2.35 -13.84
N LEU A 369 -0.50 3.42 -13.03
CA LEU A 369 -0.44 4.79 -13.54
C LEU A 369 0.96 5.20 -14.02
N ARG A 370 2.02 4.49 -13.61
CA ARG A 370 3.41 4.87 -13.90
C ARG A 370 4.09 4.00 -14.95
N GLY A 371 3.75 2.72 -15.01
CA GLY A 371 4.35 1.82 -15.96
C GLY A 371 4.18 0.36 -15.61
N LEU A 372 4.72 -0.47 -16.49
CA LEU A 372 4.71 -1.93 -16.36
C LEU A 372 6.05 -2.40 -15.79
N ASN A 373 6.05 -3.63 -15.29
CA ASN A 373 7.23 -4.34 -14.84
C ASN A 373 7.99 -3.60 -13.73
N PRO A 374 7.32 -3.27 -12.61
CA PRO A 374 7.97 -2.60 -11.50
C PRO A 374 9.22 -3.37 -11.06
N PRO A 375 10.28 -2.65 -10.66
CA PRO A 375 11.49 -3.28 -10.18
C PRO A 375 11.22 -4.03 -8.87
N LEU A 376 12.16 -4.90 -8.49
CA LEU A 376 12.23 -5.31 -7.10
C LEU A 376 12.45 -4.08 -6.22
N ARG A 377 11.81 -4.08 -5.06
CA ARG A 377 11.94 -3.02 -4.06
C ARG A 377 12.52 -3.60 -2.79
N TYR A 378 13.29 -2.79 -2.07
CA TYR A 378 13.83 -3.18 -0.76
C TYR A 378 14.78 -4.38 -0.82
N ASP A 379 15.36 -4.70 -1.98
CA ASP A 379 16.43 -5.67 -2.07
C ASP A 379 17.70 -5.10 -1.42
N ARG A 380 18.21 -5.79 -0.40
CA ARG A 380 19.43 -5.39 0.32
C ARG A 380 20.71 -5.64 -0.46
N SER A 381 20.66 -6.51 -1.46
CA SER A 381 21.82 -6.79 -2.32
C SER A 381 22.08 -5.66 -3.32
N HIS A 382 21.07 -4.82 -3.56
CA HIS A 382 21.13 -3.64 -4.43
C HIS A 382 20.53 -2.39 -3.76
N PRO A 383 21.16 -1.81 -2.72
CA PRO A 383 20.63 -0.65 -2.00
C PRO A 383 20.43 0.59 -2.89
N ASP A 384 21.07 0.63 -4.06
CA ASP A 384 21.01 1.69 -5.06
C ASP A 384 19.67 1.76 -5.84
N THR A 385 18.80 0.73 -5.77
CA THR A 385 17.51 0.75 -6.50
C THR A 385 16.41 1.56 -5.81
N ASP A 386 16.45 1.70 -4.48
CA ASP A 386 15.46 2.51 -3.76
C ASP A 386 15.66 4.03 -4.00
N GLN A 387 16.84 4.46 -4.48
CA GLN A 387 17.13 5.86 -4.84
C GLN A 387 17.10 6.13 -6.36
N LYS A 388 17.19 5.11 -7.23
CA LYS A 388 17.30 5.33 -8.69
C LYS A 388 15.98 5.56 -9.42
N VAL A 389 14.84 5.43 -8.74
CA VAL A 389 13.55 5.85 -9.31
C VAL A 389 13.45 7.39 -9.39
N GLU A 390 14.27 8.13 -8.65
CA GLU A 390 14.30 9.60 -8.64
C GLU A 390 15.12 10.24 -9.78
N SER A 391 15.75 9.46 -10.68
CA SER A 391 16.76 10.01 -11.60
C SER A 391 16.72 9.47 -13.04
N HIS A 392 15.56 9.46 -13.69
CA HIS A 392 15.51 9.46 -15.17
C HIS A 392 14.46 10.46 -15.63
N GLY A 393 14.92 11.69 -15.89
CA GLY A 393 14.16 12.76 -16.55
C GLY A 393 14.10 12.62 -18.06
#